data_AF-A0A6A1QBA7-F1
#
_entry.id   AF-A0A6A1QBA7-F1
#
_cell.length_a   1.000
_cell.length_b   1.000
_cell.length_c   1.000
_cell.angle_alpha   90.00
_cell.angle_beta   90.00
_cell.angle_gamma   90.00
#
_symmetry.space_group_name_H-M   'P 1'
#
loop_
_entity.id
_entity.type
_entity.pdbx_description
1 polymer ?
#
loop_
_entity_poly.entity_id
_entity_poly.type
_entity_poly.pdbx_seq_one_letter_code
_entity_poly.pdbx_strand_id
1 'polypeptide(L)'
;KDCRNGHNLTSDHNVSVLKTHGVDHLSYSELCVLLLQNDPLLLPEICLHYNKGHGPYGSCSFRKQCVKLHICQYFSQGECKFGTGCKRSHDFSNSENLEKLEKLGMRSELVSRLPSIYRNAHDIKNKSSPSIRVPPPPSWSQGTSERRGAGSVSPNTANQEESDQICLFHIWKSCSFQDKCSRVHFHLPYRWQVLDGGKWKDLRKMELVEEAYSNPARDGRTHTE
;
A
#
# COMPACT_ATOMS: atom_id res chain seq x y z
N LYS A 1 6.84 -38.44 5.93
CA LYS A 1 6.84 -37.73 7.23
C LYS A 1 5.58 -36.90 7.26
N ASP A 2 4.74 -37.09 8.28
CA ASP A 2 3.52 -36.30 8.42
C ASP A 2 3.87 -34.92 9.00
N CYS A 3 3.21 -33.88 8.50
CA CYS A 3 3.42 -32.53 8.98
C CYS A 3 2.80 -32.38 10.37
N ARG A 4 3.49 -31.68 11.28
CA ARG A 4 3.00 -31.40 12.64
C ARG A 4 2.05 -30.20 12.70
N ASN A 5 1.99 -29.41 11.63
CA ASN A 5 1.17 -28.21 11.56
C ASN A 5 -0.21 -28.52 10.99
N GLY A 6 -1.21 -27.73 11.36
CA GLY A 6 -2.55 -27.83 10.79
C GLY A 6 -2.55 -27.44 9.31
N HIS A 7 -3.08 -28.30 8.45
CA HIS A 7 -3.23 -28.05 7.01
C HIS A 7 -4.65 -27.56 6.64
N ASN A 8 -5.53 -27.43 7.63
CA ASN A 8 -6.91 -27.02 7.42
C ASN A 8 -7.18 -25.67 8.08
N LEU A 9 -7.26 -24.60 7.28
CA LEU A 9 -7.65 -23.26 7.75
C LEU A 9 -9.11 -23.19 8.22
N THR A 10 -9.95 -24.17 7.88
CA THR A 10 -11.35 -24.23 8.33
C THR A 10 -11.57 -25.18 9.51
N SER A 11 -10.49 -25.65 10.17
CA SER A 11 -10.64 -26.37 11.45
C SER A 11 -11.35 -25.50 12.49
N ASP A 12 -12.09 -26.11 13.43
CA ASP A 12 -12.83 -25.38 14.47
C ASP A 12 -11.96 -24.36 15.23
N HIS A 13 -10.71 -24.74 15.54
CA HIS A 13 -9.74 -23.85 16.16
C HIS A 13 -9.47 -22.61 15.29
N ASN A 14 -9.10 -22.81 14.02
CA ASN A 14 -8.79 -21.71 13.10
C ASN A 14 -10.01 -20.84 12.83
N VAL A 15 -11.21 -21.43 12.65
CA VAL A 15 -12.46 -20.68 12.47
C VAL A 15 -12.74 -19.79 13.68
N SER A 16 -12.51 -20.30 14.90
CA SER A 16 -12.65 -19.48 16.11
C SER A 16 -11.68 -18.30 16.11
N VAL A 17 -10.42 -18.50 15.70
CA VAL A 17 -9.43 -17.43 15.59
C VAL A 17 -9.83 -16.41 14.52
N LEU A 18 -10.23 -16.87 13.33
CA LEU A 18 -10.66 -16.00 12.23
C LEU A 18 -11.86 -15.13 12.62
N LYS A 19 -12.86 -15.70 13.31
CA LYS A 19 -14.01 -14.95 13.84
C LYS A 19 -13.60 -13.91 14.88
N THR A 20 -12.70 -14.28 15.78
CA THR A 20 -12.18 -13.36 16.80
C THR A 20 -11.52 -12.13 16.17
N HIS A 21 -10.88 -12.30 15.02
CA HIS A 21 -10.24 -11.22 14.27
C HIS A 21 -11.12 -10.62 13.15
N GLY A 22 -12.38 -11.06 13.01
CA GLY A 22 -13.33 -10.53 12.02
C GLY A 22 -12.97 -10.83 10.57
N VAL A 23 -12.18 -11.87 10.29
CA VAL A 23 -11.66 -12.24 8.96
C VAL A 23 -12.16 -13.61 8.48
N ASP A 24 -13.19 -14.15 9.13
CA ASP A 24 -13.80 -15.45 8.81
C ASP A 24 -14.57 -15.49 7.49
N HIS A 25 -14.92 -14.31 6.96
CA HIS A 25 -15.56 -14.16 5.66
C HIS A 25 -14.57 -14.25 4.48
N LEU A 26 -13.26 -14.21 4.74
CA LEU A 26 -12.24 -14.24 3.70
C LEU A 26 -12.03 -15.66 3.18
N SER A 27 -11.89 -15.78 1.86
CA SER A 27 -11.51 -17.03 1.22
C SER A 27 -10.07 -17.44 1.57
N TYR A 28 -9.73 -18.71 1.36
CA TYR A 28 -8.36 -19.22 1.51
C TYR A 28 -7.33 -18.33 0.80
N SER A 29 -7.62 -17.93 -0.45
CA SER A 29 -6.72 -17.11 -1.26
C SER A 29 -6.54 -15.70 -0.68
N GLU A 30 -7.60 -15.11 -0.12
CA GLU A 30 -7.54 -13.80 0.53
C GLU A 30 -6.80 -13.87 1.87
N LEU A 31 -7.05 -14.91 2.66
CA LEU A 31 -6.32 -15.17 3.91
C LEU A 31 -4.83 -15.36 3.67
N CYS A 32 -4.43 -16.12 2.64
CA CYS A 32 -3.02 -16.27 2.28
C CYS A 32 -2.38 -14.91 2.01
N VAL A 33 -3.05 -14.05 1.23
CA VAL A 33 -2.53 -12.72 0.91
C VAL A 33 -2.49 -11.82 2.13
N LEU A 34 -3.52 -11.83 2.98
CA LEU A 34 -3.53 -11.09 4.23
C LEU A 34 -2.34 -11.50 5.12
N LEU A 35 -2.14 -12.80 5.33
CA LEU A 35 -1.07 -13.34 6.17
C LEU A 35 0.32 -13.00 5.60
N LEU A 36 0.54 -13.25 4.31
CA LEU A 36 1.82 -12.99 3.65
C LEU A 36 2.20 -11.50 3.63
N GLN A 37 1.23 -10.59 3.61
CA GLN A 37 1.48 -9.15 3.68
C GLN A 37 1.80 -8.67 5.10
N ASN A 38 1.27 -9.34 6.13
CA ASN A 38 1.42 -8.91 7.52
C ASN A 38 2.57 -9.62 8.26
N ASP A 39 2.99 -10.79 7.81
CA ASP A 39 4.10 -11.55 8.41
C ASP A 39 5.24 -11.79 7.39
N PRO A 40 6.34 -11.03 7.49
CA PRO A 40 7.51 -11.19 6.63
C PRO A 40 8.18 -12.57 6.71
N LEU A 41 7.96 -13.35 7.78
CA LEU A 41 8.55 -14.69 7.92
C LEU A 41 7.89 -15.71 7.00
N LEU A 42 6.67 -15.42 6.53
CA LEU A 42 5.95 -16.27 5.58
C LEU A 42 6.40 -16.03 4.13
N LEU A 43 7.07 -14.91 3.86
CA LEU A 43 7.53 -14.56 2.52
C LEU A 43 8.87 -15.24 2.18
N PRO A 44 9.03 -15.74 0.95
CA PRO A 44 10.32 -16.21 0.46
C PRO A 44 11.40 -15.12 0.60
N GLU A 45 12.60 -15.48 1.04
CA GLU A 45 13.64 -14.47 1.20
C GLU A 45 14.20 -13.99 -0.15
N ILE A 46 14.43 -12.68 -0.27
CA ILE A 46 15.19 -12.09 -1.38
C ILE A 46 16.68 -12.15 -1.05
N CYS A 47 17.48 -12.62 -2.01
CA CYS A 47 18.93 -12.73 -1.87
C CYS A 47 19.59 -11.34 -1.83
N LEU A 48 20.18 -10.98 -0.69
CA LEU A 48 20.91 -9.72 -0.54
C LEU A 48 22.21 -9.70 -1.37
N HIS A 49 22.88 -10.84 -1.53
CA HIS A 49 24.11 -10.93 -2.32
C HIS A 49 23.86 -10.74 -3.81
N TYR A 50 22.72 -11.21 -4.32
CA TYR A 50 22.28 -10.94 -5.68
C TYR A 50 22.10 -9.45 -5.93
N ASN A 51 21.60 -8.70 -4.95
CA ASN A 51 21.38 -7.26 -5.06
C ASN A 51 22.68 -6.42 -4.97
N LYS A 52 23.84 -7.07 -4.76
CA LYS A 52 25.16 -6.43 -4.67
C LYS A 52 26.07 -6.88 -5.83
N GLY A 53 27.11 -6.09 -6.13
CA GLY A 53 28.12 -6.44 -7.14
C GLY A 53 27.67 -6.31 -8.60
N HIS A 54 28.46 -6.88 -9.51
CA HIS A 54 28.25 -6.81 -10.97
C HIS A 54 27.88 -8.18 -11.56
N GLY A 55 27.42 -8.18 -12.81
CA GLY A 55 27.07 -9.40 -13.54
C GLY A 55 25.70 -9.99 -13.18
N PRO A 56 25.30 -11.07 -13.87
CA PRO A 56 23.93 -11.59 -13.87
C PRO A 56 23.47 -12.11 -12.51
N TYR A 57 24.39 -12.54 -11.63
CA TYR A 57 24.07 -13.02 -10.28
C TYR A 57 24.57 -12.10 -9.17
N GLY A 58 25.11 -10.93 -9.53
CA GLY A 58 25.73 -10.03 -8.55
C GLY A 58 26.86 -10.73 -7.80
N SER A 59 26.90 -10.54 -6.48
CA SER A 59 27.87 -11.17 -5.58
C SER A 59 27.39 -12.51 -5.00
N CYS A 60 26.28 -13.09 -5.48
CA CYS A 60 25.80 -14.38 -4.99
C CYS A 60 26.66 -15.53 -5.52
N SER A 61 27.39 -16.20 -4.63
CA SER A 61 28.23 -17.36 -4.96
C SER A 61 27.43 -18.60 -5.37
N PHE A 62 26.20 -18.74 -4.86
CA PHE A 62 25.33 -19.89 -5.13
C PHE A 62 24.66 -19.83 -6.51
N ARG A 63 24.56 -18.66 -7.14
CA ARG A 63 23.98 -18.47 -8.49
C ARG A 63 22.64 -19.21 -8.61
N LYS A 64 22.45 -20.05 -9.63
CA LYS A 64 21.22 -20.84 -9.86
C LYS A 64 20.84 -21.77 -8.70
N GLN A 65 21.80 -22.15 -7.85
CA GLN A 65 21.55 -23.03 -6.69
C GLN A 65 21.15 -22.23 -5.44
N CYS A 66 21.05 -20.90 -5.52
CA CYS A 66 20.62 -20.08 -4.40
C CYS A 66 19.15 -20.36 -4.08
N VAL A 67 18.85 -20.75 -2.85
CA VAL A 67 17.47 -21.00 -2.39
C VAL A 67 16.65 -19.71 -2.23
N LYS A 68 17.31 -18.56 -2.17
CA LYS A 68 16.68 -17.23 -2.06
C LYS A 68 16.31 -16.70 -3.46
N LEU A 69 15.30 -15.85 -3.50
CA LEU A 69 14.83 -15.21 -4.74
C LEU A 69 15.88 -14.24 -5.27
N HIS A 70 16.12 -14.31 -6.58
CA HIS A 70 16.96 -13.37 -7.30
C HIS A 70 16.08 -12.29 -7.93
N ILE A 71 15.63 -11.37 -7.08
CA ILE A 71 14.78 -10.22 -7.41
C ILE A 71 15.43 -8.93 -6.92
N CYS A 72 15.23 -7.86 -7.66
CA CYS A 72 15.59 -6.51 -7.24
C CYS A 72 14.86 -6.14 -5.95
N GLN A 73 15.62 -5.94 -4.87
CA GLN A 73 15.09 -5.60 -3.56
C GLN A 73 14.31 -4.28 -3.62
N TYR A 74 14.85 -3.26 -4.28
CA TYR A 74 14.15 -1.97 -4.43
C TYR A 74 12.84 -2.11 -5.21
N PHE A 75 12.77 -3.01 -6.19
CA PHE A 75 11.53 -3.24 -6.94
C PHE A 75 10.46 -3.90 -6.07
N SER A 76 10.85 -4.92 -5.30
CA SER A 76 9.94 -5.58 -4.35
C SER A 76 9.40 -4.61 -3.29
N GLN A 77 10.10 -3.51 -3.05
CA GLN A 77 9.73 -2.45 -2.11
C GLN A 77 9.02 -1.26 -2.76
N GLY A 78 8.88 -1.24 -4.09
CA GLY A 78 8.28 -0.10 -4.82
C GLY A 78 9.21 1.11 -5.04
N GLU A 79 10.48 1.01 -4.66
CA GLU A 79 11.44 2.13 -4.64
C GLU A 79 12.49 2.05 -5.77
N CYS A 80 12.36 1.11 -6.72
CA CYS A 80 13.33 0.97 -7.81
C CYS A 80 13.19 2.10 -8.85
N LYS A 81 14.23 2.93 -8.96
CA LYS A 81 14.27 4.08 -9.88
C LYS A 81 14.66 3.73 -11.32
N PHE A 82 15.14 2.50 -11.56
CA PHE A 82 15.70 2.09 -12.85
C PHE A 82 14.67 1.52 -13.82
N GLY A 83 13.46 1.21 -13.34
CA GLY A 83 12.40 0.64 -14.18
C GLY A 83 12.86 -0.58 -14.96
N THR A 84 12.56 -0.62 -16.25
CA THR A 84 12.96 -1.69 -17.18
C THR A 84 14.47 -1.76 -17.43
N GLY A 85 15.21 -0.68 -17.16
CA GLY A 85 16.68 -0.62 -17.27
C GLY A 85 17.42 -1.17 -16.04
N CYS A 86 16.71 -1.75 -15.07
CA CYS A 86 17.35 -2.28 -13.87
C CYS A 86 18.24 -3.48 -14.20
N LYS A 87 19.44 -3.50 -13.60
CA LYS A 87 20.38 -4.63 -13.71
C LYS A 87 19.93 -5.86 -12.92
N ARG A 88 18.87 -5.73 -12.11
CA ARG A 88 18.30 -6.78 -11.27
C ARG A 88 16.91 -7.13 -11.76
N SER A 89 16.55 -8.41 -11.66
CA SER A 89 15.28 -8.93 -12.16
C SER A 89 14.10 -8.30 -11.42
N HIS A 90 13.10 -7.86 -12.18
CA HIS A 90 11.79 -7.43 -11.67
C HIS A 90 10.71 -8.50 -11.87
N ASP A 91 11.10 -9.69 -12.35
CA ASP A 91 10.17 -10.75 -12.70
C ASP A 91 10.22 -11.90 -11.68
N PHE A 92 9.18 -12.00 -10.86
CA PHE A 92 8.98 -13.10 -9.90
C PHE A 92 8.67 -14.44 -10.57
N SER A 93 8.22 -14.43 -11.83
CA SER A 93 7.81 -15.61 -12.58
C SER A 93 8.89 -16.15 -13.51
N ASN A 94 10.11 -15.60 -13.46
CA ASN A 94 11.21 -16.14 -14.25
C ASN A 94 11.52 -17.59 -13.83
N SER A 95 12.08 -18.38 -14.75
CA SER A 95 12.26 -19.83 -14.55
C SER A 95 13.03 -20.20 -13.28
N GLU A 96 14.05 -19.42 -12.91
CA GLU A 96 14.84 -19.67 -11.70
C GLU A 96 14.03 -19.42 -10.42
N ASN A 97 13.23 -18.37 -10.37
CA ASN A 97 12.40 -18.06 -9.22
C ASN A 97 11.17 -18.98 -9.14
N LEU A 98 10.56 -19.32 -10.27
CA LEU A 98 9.38 -20.18 -10.33
C LEU A 98 9.69 -21.56 -9.73
N GLU A 99 10.83 -22.16 -10.09
CA GLU A 99 11.25 -23.45 -9.52
C GLU A 99 11.38 -23.41 -7.99
N LYS A 100 11.87 -22.29 -7.43
CA LYS A 100 11.99 -22.09 -5.97
C LYS A 100 10.63 -21.92 -5.32
N LEU A 101 9.74 -21.14 -5.94
CA LEU A 101 8.40 -20.86 -5.42
C LEU A 101 7.51 -22.11 -5.46
N GLU A 102 7.62 -22.92 -6.51
CA GLU A 102 6.94 -24.23 -6.61
C GLU A 102 7.41 -25.19 -5.52
N LYS A 103 8.73 -25.24 -5.24
CA LYS A 103 9.28 -26.03 -4.12
C LYS A 103 8.77 -25.57 -2.75
N LEU A 104 8.38 -24.31 -2.62
CA LEU A 104 7.73 -23.76 -1.43
C LEU A 104 6.20 -23.98 -1.42
N GLY A 105 5.64 -24.65 -2.43
CA GLY A 105 4.22 -24.94 -2.53
C GLY A 105 3.37 -23.76 -2.99
N MET A 106 3.97 -22.72 -3.57
CA MET A 106 3.22 -21.56 -4.08
C MET A 106 2.56 -21.88 -5.42
N ARG A 107 1.25 -21.60 -5.50
CA ARG A 107 0.47 -21.72 -6.75
C ARG A 107 0.75 -20.53 -7.66
N SER A 108 0.66 -20.73 -8.98
CA SER A 108 0.87 -19.68 -9.99
C SER A 108 0.05 -18.40 -9.73
N GLU A 109 -1.21 -18.53 -9.32
CA GLU A 109 -2.08 -17.40 -8.95
C GLU A 109 -1.57 -16.59 -7.76
N LEU A 110 -0.84 -17.21 -6.83
CA LEU A 110 -0.21 -16.49 -5.73
C LEU A 110 1.10 -15.84 -6.18
N VAL A 111 1.85 -16.50 -7.06
CA VAL A 111 3.10 -15.99 -7.64
C VAL A 111 2.88 -14.68 -8.40
N SER A 112 1.80 -14.60 -9.20
CA SER A 112 1.43 -13.38 -9.92
C SER A 112 1.15 -12.19 -8.99
N ARG A 113 0.73 -12.46 -7.74
CA ARG A 113 0.43 -11.46 -6.71
C ARG A 113 1.63 -11.10 -5.84
N LEU A 114 2.75 -11.83 -5.92
CA LEU A 114 3.94 -11.53 -5.10
C LEU A 114 4.44 -10.08 -5.24
N PRO A 115 4.51 -9.46 -6.44
CA PRO A 115 4.98 -8.08 -6.54
C PRO A 115 4.18 -7.10 -5.66
N SER A 116 2.86 -7.23 -5.59
CA SER A 116 2.04 -6.39 -4.70
C SER A 116 2.14 -6.80 -3.25
N ILE A 117 2.22 -8.11 -2.95
CA ILE A 117 2.38 -8.62 -1.59
C ILE A 117 3.66 -8.09 -0.92
N TYR A 118 4.81 -8.17 -1.61
CA TYR A 118 6.07 -7.65 -1.05
C TYR A 118 6.03 -6.14 -0.83
N ARG A 119 5.45 -5.39 -1.77
CA ARG A 119 5.30 -3.93 -1.62
C ARG A 119 4.42 -3.59 -0.44
N ASN A 120 3.26 -4.24 -0.33
CA ASN A 120 2.35 -4.03 0.79
C ASN A 120 3.01 -4.41 2.13
N ALA A 121 3.73 -5.53 2.19
CA ALA A 121 4.45 -5.94 3.40
C ALA A 121 5.53 -4.93 3.81
N HIS A 122 6.27 -4.40 2.84
CA HIS A 122 7.23 -3.34 3.07
C HIS A 122 6.56 -2.05 3.56
N ASP A 123 5.44 -1.66 2.94
CA ASP A 123 4.68 -0.47 3.32
C ASP A 123 4.06 -0.61 4.70
N ILE A 124 3.48 -1.76 5.06
CA ILE A 124 2.93 -2.00 6.41
C ILE A 124 4.04 -1.90 7.46
N LYS A 125 5.19 -2.54 7.20
CA LYS A 125 6.36 -2.48 8.08
C LYS A 125 6.90 -1.06 8.23
N ASN A 126 6.97 -0.30 7.13
CA ASN A 126 7.54 1.04 7.15
C ASN A 126 6.54 2.13 7.53
N LYS A 127 5.23 1.97 7.32
CA LYS A 127 4.16 2.88 7.80
C LYS A 127 3.94 2.76 9.31
N SER A 128 4.46 1.70 9.93
CA SER A 128 4.69 1.64 11.38
C SER A 128 5.78 2.65 11.84
N SER A 129 6.40 3.37 10.90
CA SER A 129 7.32 4.50 11.12
C SER A 129 6.88 5.69 10.22
N PRO A 130 6.96 6.96 10.67
CA PRO A 130 6.28 8.06 9.98
C PRO A 130 7.05 8.51 8.72
N SER A 131 6.74 7.93 7.57
CA SER A 131 7.11 8.52 6.27
C SER A 131 6.17 8.08 5.15
N ILE A 132 5.05 8.78 4.98
CA ILE A 132 4.40 8.84 3.66
C ILE A 132 5.23 9.82 2.82
N ARG A 133 5.92 9.30 1.80
CA ARG A 133 6.27 10.09 0.62
C ARG A 133 4.98 10.32 -0.17
N VAL A 134 4.38 11.50 0.00
CA VAL A 134 3.40 12.01 -0.97
C VAL A 134 4.20 12.29 -2.26
N PRO A 135 3.76 11.84 -3.44
CA PRO A 135 4.36 12.28 -4.69
C PRO A 135 4.31 13.81 -4.74
N PRO A 136 5.41 14.53 -5.00
CA PRO A 136 5.32 15.97 -5.20
C PRO A 136 4.37 16.24 -6.38
N PRO A 137 3.54 17.29 -6.30
CA PRO A 137 2.75 17.73 -7.44
C PRO A 137 3.68 18.02 -8.63
N PRO A 138 3.21 17.89 -9.89
CA PRO A 138 4.05 18.10 -11.06
C PRO A 138 4.69 19.49 -11.01
N SER A 139 6.02 19.54 -10.86
CA SER A 139 6.80 20.77 -10.98
C SER A 139 6.63 21.33 -12.39
N TRP A 140 5.93 22.46 -12.50
CA TRP A 140 6.03 23.29 -13.69
C TRP A 140 7.44 23.89 -13.74
N SER A 141 8.10 23.62 -14.86
CA SER A 141 9.42 24.08 -15.22
C SER A 141 9.54 25.61 -15.05
N GLN A 142 10.46 26.06 -14.21
CA GLN A 142 10.91 27.46 -14.18
C GLN A 142 11.64 27.79 -15.50
N GLY A 143 10.88 28.32 -16.45
CA GLY A 143 11.38 29.09 -17.57
C GLY A 143 11.55 30.56 -17.17
N THR A 144 12.64 31.15 -17.62
CA THR A 144 13.20 32.45 -17.27
C THR A 144 12.33 33.65 -17.65
N SER A 145 12.28 34.64 -16.75
CA SER A 145 12.10 36.10 -16.92
C SER A 145 11.44 36.62 -18.20
N GLU A 146 10.26 37.27 -18.07
CA GLU A 146 9.98 38.61 -18.61
C GLU A 146 8.67 39.24 -18.06
N ARG A 147 8.57 40.57 -18.14
CA ARG A 147 7.69 41.50 -17.40
C ARG A 147 6.22 41.57 -17.87
N ARG A 148 5.37 41.88 -16.87
CA ARG A 148 4.13 42.71 -16.87
C ARG A 148 2.80 42.12 -17.39
N GLY A 149 1.75 42.27 -16.55
CA GLY A 149 0.34 42.34 -16.95
C GLY A 149 -0.61 41.93 -15.81
N ALA A 150 -1.51 42.83 -15.42
CA ALA A 150 -2.35 42.75 -14.22
C ALA A 150 -3.45 41.65 -14.24
N GLY A 151 -3.77 41.12 -13.07
CA GLY A 151 -4.93 40.26 -12.82
C GLY A 151 -5.01 39.87 -11.34
N SER A 152 -5.82 40.58 -10.57
CA SER A 152 -6.02 40.38 -9.13
C SER A 152 -6.66 39.03 -8.81
N VAL A 153 -5.96 38.15 -8.10
CA VAL A 153 -6.56 37.04 -7.34
C VAL A 153 -5.91 36.99 -5.96
N SER A 154 -6.74 37.04 -4.91
CA SER A 154 -6.32 37.09 -3.51
C SER A 154 -5.48 35.87 -3.10
N PRO A 155 -4.47 36.00 -2.22
CA PRO A 155 -3.63 34.88 -1.77
C PRO A 155 -4.29 33.95 -0.72
N ASN A 156 -5.54 34.21 -0.32
CA ASN A 156 -6.12 33.62 0.88
C ASN A 156 -6.72 32.22 0.67
N THR A 157 -7.04 31.80 -0.55
CA THR A 157 -7.72 30.51 -0.78
C THR A 157 -6.79 29.30 -0.64
N ALA A 158 -5.53 29.41 -1.09
CA ALA A 158 -4.59 28.27 -1.06
C ALA A 158 -4.16 27.84 0.35
N ASN A 159 -4.04 28.79 1.29
CA ASN A 159 -3.65 28.49 2.68
C ASN A 159 -4.79 27.85 3.49
N GLN A 160 -6.04 28.11 3.13
CA GLN A 160 -7.21 27.60 3.84
C GLN A 160 -7.51 26.14 3.46
N GLU A 161 -7.30 25.78 2.19
CA GLU A 161 -7.41 24.40 1.71
C GLU A 161 -6.39 23.45 2.39
N GLU A 162 -5.18 23.92 2.71
CA GLU A 162 -4.21 23.11 3.46
C GLU A 162 -4.61 22.90 4.92
N SER A 163 -5.25 23.89 5.55
CA SER A 163 -5.71 23.76 6.94
C SER A 163 -6.94 22.87 7.10
N ASP A 164 -7.76 22.76 6.06
CA ASP A 164 -8.98 21.94 6.05
C ASP A 164 -8.70 20.45 5.75
N GLN A 165 -7.46 20.10 5.37
CA GLN A 165 -7.07 18.71 5.16
C GLN A 165 -7.03 17.92 6.47
N ILE A 166 -7.46 16.66 6.42
CA ILE A 166 -7.40 15.75 7.55
C ILE A 166 -5.93 15.41 7.87
N CYS A 167 -5.57 15.54 9.15
CA CYS A 167 -4.26 15.16 9.65
C CYS A 167 -4.11 13.62 9.65
N LEU A 168 -3.42 13.09 8.65
CA LEU A 168 -3.14 11.65 8.58
C LEU A 168 -2.39 11.12 9.81
N PHE A 169 -1.50 11.92 10.40
CA PHE A 169 -0.79 11.54 11.62
C PHE A 169 -1.72 11.41 12.84
N HIS A 170 -2.85 12.15 12.86
CA HIS A 170 -3.84 12.00 13.93
C HIS A 170 -4.59 10.67 13.81
N ILE A 171 -4.97 10.29 12.58
CA ILE A 171 -5.63 8.99 12.32
C ILE A 171 -4.75 7.84 12.80
N TRP A 172 -3.44 7.96 12.59
CA TRP A 172 -2.46 6.98 13.03
C TRP A 172 -1.96 7.15 14.47
N LYS A 173 -2.61 8.02 15.26
CA LYS A 173 -2.27 8.28 16.67
C LYS A 173 -0.81 8.68 16.91
N SER A 174 -0.17 9.30 15.91
CA SER A 174 1.24 9.68 15.91
C SER A 174 1.46 11.18 15.72
N CYS A 175 0.40 12.01 15.75
CA CYS A 175 0.52 13.45 15.62
C CYS A 175 1.16 14.06 16.88
N SER A 176 2.33 14.69 16.72
CA SER A 176 3.05 15.37 17.80
C SER A 176 2.49 16.76 18.13
N PHE A 177 1.67 17.34 17.25
CA PHE A 177 1.17 18.70 17.37
C PHE A 177 -0.13 18.83 18.17
N GLN A 178 -0.85 17.72 18.41
CA GLN A 178 -2.11 17.70 19.17
C GLN A 178 -3.03 18.86 18.75
N ASP A 179 -3.51 19.67 19.70
CA ASP A 179 -4.43 20.79 19.43
C ASP A 179 -3.80 21.97 18.67
N LYS A 180 -2.48 21.94 18.45
CA LYS A 180 -1.75 22.95 17.66
C LYS A 180 -1.51 22.50 16.22
N CYS A 181 -2.08 21.37 15.79
CA CYS A 181 -1.94 20.91 14.42
C CYS A 181 -2.67 21.85 13.46
N SER A 182 -2.01 22.26 12.37
CA SER A 182 -2.63 23.09 11.33
C SER A 182 -3.66 22.34 10.49
N ARG A 183 -3.72 21.01 10.61
CA ARG A 183 -4.64 20.11 9.89
C ARG A 183 -5.74 19.59 10.80
N VAL A 184 -6.88 19.24 10.23
CA VAL A 184 -8.07 18.77 10.96
C VAL A 184 -7.82 17.41 11.61
N HIS A 185 -7.96 17.32 12.93
CA HIS A 185 -7.96 16.06 13.66
C HIS A 185 -9.33 15.39 13.58
N PHE A 186 -9.49 14.48 12.63
CA PHE A 186 -10.73 13.76 12.38
C PHE A 186 -10.55 12.25 12.57
N HIS A 187 -11.60 11.56 13.00
CA HIS A 187 -11.52 10.14 13.38
C HIS A 187 -11.51 9.16 12.19
N LEU A 188 -11.73 9.65 10.96
CA LEU A 188 -11.76 8.87 9.72
C LEU A 188 -10.85 9.50 8.65
N PRO A 189 -10.37 8.71 7.66
CA PRO A 189 -9.52 9.18 6.56
C PRO A 189 -10.25 9.99 5.49
N TYR A 190 -11.56 10.12 5.61
CA TYR A 190 -12.43 10.91 4.76
C TYR A 190 -13.41 11.70 5.64
N ARG A 191 -14.00 12.77 5.09
CA ARG A 191 -15.01 13.59 5.76
C ARG A 191 -16.05 14.06 4.75
N TRP A 192 -17.27 13.54 4.86
CA TRP A 192 -18.37 13.87 3.96
C TRP A 192 -19.08 15.14 4.43
N GLN A 193 -19.16 16.14 3.55
CA GLN A 193 -19.76 17.44 3.85
C GLN A 193 -20.71 17.90 2.75
N VAL A 194 -21.74 18.64 3.13
CA VAL A 194 -22.69 19.28 2.21
C VAL A 194 -22.63 20.80 2.35
N LEU A 195 -22.68 21.51 1.23
CA LEU A 195 -22.71 22.96 1.21
C LEU A 195 -24.16 23.44 1.40
N ASP A 196 -24.46 24.04 2.54
CA ASP A 196 -25.79 24.57 2.86
C ASP A 196 -25.68 26.02 3.35
N GLY A 197 -26.33 26.94 2.65
CA GLY A 197 -26.30 28.38 2.98
C GLY A 197 -24.90 28.98 2.98
N GLY A 198 -23.99 28.49 2.12
CA GLY A 198 -22.60 28.95 2.05
C GLY A 198 -21.68 28.41 3.15
N LYS A 199 -22.15 27.46 3.98
CA LYS A 199 -21.33 26.78 4.98
C LYS A 199 -21.29 25.28 4.72
N TRP A 200 -20.09 24.70 4.82
CA TRP A 200 -19.92 23.25 4.79
C TRP A 200 -20.40 22.65 6.12
N LYS A 201 -21.32 21.69 6.05
CA LYS A 201 -21.87 20.95 7.20
C LYS A 201 -21.57 19.47 7.07
N ASP A 202 -21.22 18.83 8.18
CA ASP A 202 -20.89 17.41 8.18
C ASP A 202 -22.15 16.55 8.02
N LEU A 203 -22.06 15.56 7.14
CA LEU A 203 -23.10 14.56 6.97
C LEU A 203 -23.04 13.55 8.12
N ARG A 204 -24.21 13.26 8.70
CA ARG A 204 -24.34 12.18 9.70
C ARG A 204 -24.16 10.83 9.01
N LYS A 205 -23.71 9.81 9.76
CA LYS A 205 -23.52 8.43 9.26
C LYS A 205 -22.68 8.38 7.98
N MET A 206 -21.61 9.16 7.94
CA MET A 206 -20.70 9.29 6.80
C MET A 206 -20.08 7.97 6.31
N GLU A 207 -19.95 6.96 7.16
CA GLU A 207 -19.52 5.61 6.75
C GLU A 207 -20.51 4.96 5.79
N LEU A 208 -21.83 5.17 5.98
CA LEU A 208 -22.86 4.68 5.06
C LEU A 208 -22.84 5.44 3.74
N VAL A 209 -22.44 6.72 3.78
CA VAL A 209 -22.28 7.55 2.57
C VAL A 209 -21.10 7.04 1.76
N GLU A 210 -19.96 6.79 2.41
CA GLU A 210 -18.78 6.19 1.78
C GLU A 210 -19.10 4.82 1.19
N GLU A 211 -19.72 3.93 1.97
CA GLU A 211 -20.12 2.58 1.51
C GLU A 211 -21.03 2.65 0.28
N ALA A 212 -21.99 3.58 0.27
CA ALA A 212 -22.86 3.78 -0.88
C ALA A 212 -22.11 4.35 -2.10
N TYR A 213 -21.18 5.29 -1.89
CA TYR A 213 -20.41 5.94 -2.94
C TYR A 213 -19.39 5.01 -3.58
N SER A 214 -18.70 4.17 -2.79
CA SER A 214 -17.67 3.24 -3.28
C SER A 214 -18.24 1.96 -3.90
N ASN A 215 -19.57 1.80 -3.96
CA ASN A 215 -20.20 0.60 -4.53
C ASN A 215 -20.38 0.75 -6.06
N PRO A 216 -19.61 0.03 -6.90
CA PRO A 216 -19.68 0.14 -8.35
C PRO A 216 -21.01 -0.36 -8.94
N ALA A 217 -21.81 -1.13 -8.18
CA ALA A 217 -23.13 -1.57 -8.62
C ALA A 217 -24.21 -0.48 -8.47
N ARG A 218 -23.90 0.67 -7.85
CA ARG A 218 -24.85 1.76 -7.57
C ARG A 218 -24.67 2.99 -8.47
N ASP A 219 -23.88 2.90 -9.55
CA ASP A 219 -23.67 3.99 -10.51
C ASP A 219 -25.00 4.59 -11.01
N GLY A 220 -25.39 5.74 -10.43
CA GLY A 220 -26.33 6.69 -11.04
C GLY A 220 -27.79 6.72 -10.58
N ARG A 221 -28.20 6.06 -9.49
CA ARG A 221 -29.54 6.32 -8.91
C ARG A 221 -29.46 7.18 -7.66
N THR A 222 -29.41 8.49 -7.87
CA THR A 222 -29.72 9.47 -6.84
C THR A 222 -31.18 9.30 -6.42
N HIS A 223 -31.42 8.82 -5.20
CA HIS A 223 -32.69 9.08 -4.52
C HIS A 223 -32.70 10.55 -4.12
N THR A 224 -33.44 11.36 -4.87
CA THR A 224 -33.91 12.68 -4.42
C THR A 224 -35.05 12.46 -3.44
N GLU A 225 -34.89 12.91 -2.21
CA GLU A 225 -36.01 13.39 -1.38
C GLU A 225 -36.09 14.91 -1.49
#